data_AF-A0A431I0L1-F1
#
_entry.id   AF-A0A431I0L1-F1
#
_cell.length_a   1.000
_cell.length_b   1.000
_cell.length_c   1.000
_cell.angle_alpha   90.00
_cell.angle_beta   90.00
_cell.angle_gamma   90.00
#
_symmetry.space_group_name_H-M   'P 1'
#
loop_
_entity.id
_entity.type
_entity.pdbx_description
1 polymer ?
#
loop_
_entity_poly.entity_id
_entity_poly.type
_entity_poly.pdbx_seq_one_letter_code
_entity_poly.pdbx_strand_id
1 'polypeptide(L)'
;MLATTDNLTAYRRRYRSALHPSAILDLLLFDEDNPRSVGYLLRRLRRQIERLPHPKATPYRSAEERLILEAQTTLALADIATLAEVTADGDPKGQRALGKLLRRLRAPLAELSEALSNSHFSHSEKPRQLIEMI
;
A
#
# COMPACT_ATOMS: atom_id res chain seq x y z
N MET A 1 3.27 14.46 17.32
CA MET A 1 3.78 13.42 16.41
C MET A 1 4.54 14.07 15.26
N LEU A 2 5.80 14.44 15.50
CA LEU A 2 6.67 15.13 14.56
C LEU A 2 8.02 14.38 14.47
N ALA A 3 7.95 13.10 14.11
CA ALA A 3 9.12 12.22 14.02
C ALA A 3 9.01 11.36 12.76
N THR A 4 8.96 12.01 11.59
CA THR A 4 8.94 11.29 10.30
C THR A 4 9.78 12.01 9.25
N THR A 5 10.96 12.48 9.64
CA THR A 5 11.88 13.16 8.69
C THR A 5 13.34 12.71 8.82
N ASP A 6 13.65 11.62 9.53
CA ASP A 6 15.05 11.14 9.60
C ASP A 6 15.54 10.50 8.30
N ASN A 7 14.66 10.19 7.36
CA ASN A 7 15.05 9.66 6.06
C ASN A 7 15.46 10.76 5.07
N LEU A 8 15.06 12.02 5.30
CA LEU A 8 15.43 13.12 4.42
C LEU A 8 16.91 13.46 4.55
N THR A 9 17.47 13.33 5.75
CA THR A 9 18.89 13.60 6.03
C THR A 9 19.79 12.51 5.46
N ALA A 10 19.42 11.23 5.60
CA ALA A 10 20.14 10.11 4.98
C ALA A 10 20.06 10.17 3.44
N TYR A 11 18.90 10.51 2.90
CA TYR A 11 18.67 10.69 1.47
C TYR A 11 19.48 11.88 0.90
N ARG A 12 19.39 13.07 1.52
CA ARG A 12 20.15 14.26 1.08
C ARG A 12 21.66 14.09 1.18
N ARG A 13 22.16 13.25 2.10
CA ARG A 13 23.60 13.02 2.28
C ARG A 13 24.18 12.07 1.22
N ARG A 14 23.37 11.20 0.61
CA ARG A 14 23.81 10.18 -0.37
C ARG A 14 23.67 10.62 -1.84
N TYR A 15 22.65 11.43 -2.19
CA TYR A 15 22.25 11.69 -3.58
C TYR A 15 22.56 13.12 -4.09
N ARG A 16 23.62 13.75 -3.57
CA ARG A 16 23.96 15.18 -3.80
C ARG A 16 24.41 15.56 -5.22
N SER A 17 24.53 14.61 -6.14
CA SER A 17 24.96 14.85 -7.52
C SER A 17 23.86 14.38 -8.48
N ALA A 18 22.93 15.30 -8.78
CA ALA A 18 21.73 15.16 -9.64
C ALA A 18 20.58 14.30 -9.07
N LEU A 19 19.63 14.94 -8.36
CA LEU A 19 18.32 14.34 -8.05
C LEU A 19 17.56 14.14 -9.37
N HIS A 20 17.38 12.89 -9.80
CA HIS A 20 16.42 12.55 -10.83
C HIS A 20 15.08 12.20 -10.16
N PRO A 21 14.01 13.01 -10.36
CA PRO A 21 12.70 12.78 -9.74
C PRO A 21 12.16 11.36 -9.98
N SER A 22 12.44 10.79 -11.15
CA SER A 22 12.10 9.40 -11.50
C SER A 22 12.72 8.39 -10.53
N ALA A 23 14.02 8.49 -10.24
CA ALA A 23 14.70 7.56 -9.33
C ALA A 23 14.14 7.64 -7.89
N ILE A 24 13.67 8.82 -7.46
CA ILE A 24 13.05 8.99 -6.14
C ILE A 24 11.69 8.29 -6.11
N LEU A 25 10.88 8.52 -7.14
CA LEU A 25 9.57 7.90 -7.26
C LEU A 25 9.69 6.38 -7.38
N ASP A 26 10.69 5.90 -8.09
CA ASP A 26 11.01 4.46 -8.19
C ASP A 26 11.27 3.86 -6.80
N LEU A 27 12.19 4.47 -6.05
CA LEU A 27 12.56 4.06 -4.70
C LEU A 27 11.38 4.08 -3.70
N LEU A 28 10.49 5.07 -3.82
CA LEU A 28 9.39 5.26 -2.86
C LEU A 28 8.11 4.52 -3.24
N LEU A 29 7.88 4.25 -4.52
CA LEU A 29 6.66 3.60 -4.99
C LEU A 29 6.87 2.13 -5.32
N PHE A 30 7.94 1.78 -6.04
CA PHE A 30 8.05 0.49 -6.71
C PHE A 30 9.14 -0.43 -6.15
N ASP A 31 10.17 0.11 -5.48
CA ASP A 31 11.25 -0.71 -4.90
C ASP A 31 10.72 -1.66 -3.81
N GLU A 32 10.44 -2.91 -4.17
CA GLU A 32 9.91 -3.91 -3.26
C GLU A 32 10.91 -4.43 -2.22
N ASP A 33 12.17 -4.01 -2.24
CA ASP A 33 13.18 -4.32 -1.21
C ASP A 33 13.32 -3.21 -0.18
N ASN A 34 12.85 -2.01 -0.50
CA ASN A 34 12.75 -0.90 0.44
C ASN A 34 11.50 -1.06 1.35
N PRO A 35 11.66 -1.27 2.66
CA PRO A 35 10.52 -1.48 3.58
C PRO A 35 9.57 -0.29 3.71
N ARG A 36 10.00 0.89 3.22
CA ARG A 36 9.20 2.11 3.21
C ARG A 36 8.49 2.35 1.87
N SER A 37 8.76 1.56 0.84
CA SER A 37 8.09 1.73 -0.45
C SER A 37 6.64 1.27 -0.36
N VAL A 38 5.79 1.89 -1.19
CA VAL A 38 4.38 1.49 -1.28
C VAL A 38 4.26 0.04 -1.77
N GLY A 39 5.06 -0.36 -2.78
CA GLY A 39 5.11 -1.72 -3.30
C GLY A 39 5.44 -2.76 -2.23
N TYR A 40 6.48 -2.52 -1.42
CA TYR A 40 6.83 -3.40 -0.29
C TYR A 40 5.66 -3.54 0.69
N LEU A 41 5.06 -2.41 1.08
CA LEU A 41 4.00 -2.39 2.09
C LEU A 41 2.74 -3.11 1.58
N LEU A 42 2.33 -2.90 0.32
CA LEU A 42 1.21 -3.60 -0.29
C LEU A 42 1.48 -5.11 -0.39
N ARG A 43 2.68 -5.50 -0.82
CA ARG A 43 3.09 -6.91 -0.87
C ARG A 43 3.08 -7.56 0.50
N ARG A 44 3.55 -6.86 1.53
CA ARG A 44 3.51 -7.33 2.92
C ARG A 44 2.08 -7.47 3.42
N LEU A 45 1.22 -6.49 3.14
CA LEU A 45 -0.19 -6.51 3.52
C LEU A 45 -0.93 -7.68 2.87
N ARG A 46 -0.69 -7.95 1.58
CA ARG A 46 -1.24 -9.13 0.90
C ARG A 46 -0.87 -10.43 1.60
N ARG A 47 0.40 -10.63 1.95
CA ARG A 47 0.85 -11.82 2.69
C ARG A 47 0.19 -11.96 4.06
N GLN A 48 -0.15 -10.84 4.70
CA GLN A 48 -0.86 -10.86 5.98
C GLN A 48 -2.31 -11.29 5.77
N ILE A 49 -2.98 -10.76 4.75
CA ILE A 49 -4.34 -11.14 4.37
C ILE A 49 -4.41 -12.64 4.04
N GLU A 50 -3.49 -13.15 3.21
CA GLU A 50 -3.40 -14.58 2.84
C GLU A 50 -3.27 -15.52 4.06
N ARG A 51 -2.78 -15.02 5.20
CA ARG A 51 -2.61 -15.78 6.45
C ARG A 51 -3.81 -15.69 7.39
N LEU A 52 -4.78 -14.82 7.11
CA LEU A 52 -5.98 -14.70 7.94
C LEU A 52 -6.87 -15.95 7.80
N PRO A 53 -7.69 -16.26 8.82
CA PRO A 53 -8.66 -17.34 8.71
C PRO A 53 -9.75 -16.97 7.70
N HIS A 54 -9.78 -17.67 6.56
CA HIS A 54 -10.80 -17.45 5.53
C HIS A 54 -12.00 -18.39 5.74
N PRO A 55 -13.25 -17.91 5.58
CA PRO A 55 -14.42 -18.78 5.57
C PRO A 55 -14.30 -19.79 4.41
N LYS A 56 -14.19 -21.08 4.72
CA LYS A 56 -13.94 -22.17 3.76
C LYS A 56 -15.09 -22.44 2.76
N ALA A 57 -16.09 -21.56 2.66
CA ALA A 57 -17.36 -21.87 2.03
C ALA A 57 -17.47 -21.43 0.55
N THR A 58 -16.52 -20.69 -0.01
CA THR A 58 -16.66 -20.16 -1.38
C THR A 58 -15.41 -20.32 -2.23
N PRO A 59 -15.54 -20.57 -3.55
CA PRO A 59 -14.42 -20.56 -4.49
C PRO A 59 -13.98 -19.13 -4.90
N TYR A 60 -14.67 -18.10 -4.42
CA TYR A 60 -14.42 -16.72 -4.78
C TYR A 60 -13.45 -16.05 -3.79
N ARG A 61 -12.71 -15.05 -4.28
CA ARG A 61 -11.86 -14.21 -3.43
C ARG A 61 -12.68 -13.42 -2.42
N SER A 62 -12.14 -13.30 -1.21
CA SER A 62 -12.74 -12.45 -0.18
C SER A 62 -12.71 -10.97 -0.58
N ALA A 63 -13.46 -10.12 0.13
CA ALA A 63 -13.44 -8.68 -0.12
C ALA A 63 -12.02 -8.11 0.07
N GLU A 64 -11.33 -8.54 1.12
CA GLU A 64 -9.97 -8.15 1.46
C GLU A 64 -8.97 -8.52 0.36
N GLU A 65 -9.04 -9.75 -0.16
CA GLU A 65 -8.20 -10.22 -1.26
C GLU A 65 -8.42 -9.44 -2.56
N ARG A 66 -9.68 -9.04 -2.84
CA ARG A 66 -10.00 -8.21 -4.01
C ARG A 66 -9.47 -6.79 -3.87
N LEU A 67 -9.63 -6.19 -2.69
CA LEU A 67 -9.21 -4.81 -2.41
C LEU A 67 -7.69 -4.66 -2.42
N ILE A 68 -6.94 -5.61 -1.84
CA ILE A 68 -5.48 -5.59 -1.91
C ILE A 68 -4.96 -5.80 -3.32
N LEU A 69 -5.62 -6.68 -4.11
CA LEU A 69 -5.29 -6.88 -5.52
C LEU A 69 -5.54 -5.61 -6.35
N GLU A 70 -6.64 -4.90 -6.09
CA GLU A 70 -6.93 -3.62 -6.73
C GLU A 70 -5.86 -2.57 -6.42
N ALA A 71 -5.44 -2.45 -5.16
CA ALA A 71 -4.39 -1.53 -4.77
C ALA A 71 -3.05 -1.86 -5.44
N GLN A 72 -2.66 -3.15 -5.48
CA GLN A 72 -1.45 -3.61 -6.17
C GLN A 72 -1.51 -3.33 -7.67
N THR A 73 -2.64 -3.61 -8.31
CA THR A 73 -2.84 -3.37 -9.74
C THR A 73 -2.81 -1.87 -10.05
N THR A 74 -3.42 -1.04 -9.19
CA THR A 74 -3.39 0.42 -9.33
C THR A 74 -1.97 0.96 -9.28
N LEU A 75 -1.13 0.44 -8.39
CA LEU A 75 0.29 0.80 -8.35
C LEU A 75 1.02 0.28 -9.59
N ALA A 76 0.84 -0.99 -9.97
CA ALA A 76 1.54 -1.60 -11.11
C ALA A 76 1.23 -0.92 -12.46
N LEU A 77 0.05 -0.32 -12.61
CA LEU A 77 -0.35 0.43 -13.80
C LEU A 77 0.09 1.89 -13.79
N ALA A 78 0.80 2.35 -12.76
CA ALA A 78 1.29 3.72 -12.70
C ALA A 78 2.48 3.91 -13.63
N ASP A 79 2.42 4.93 -14.49
CA ASP A 79 3.51 5.28 -15.39
C ASP A 79 4.50 6.25 -14.71
N ILE A 80 5.68 5.74 -14.38
CA ILE A 80 6.74 6.51 -13.72
C ILE A 80 7.21 7.70 -14.56
N ALA A 81 7.18 7.61 -15.89
CA ALA A 81 7.58 8.72 -16.77
C ALA A 81 6.61 9.89 -16.61
N THR A 82 5.31 9.61 -16.61
CA THR A 82 4.27 10.61 -16.34
C THR A 82 4.37 11.18 -14.91
N LEU A 83 4.68 10.36 -13.90
CA LEU A 83 4.81 10.84 -12.52
C LEU A 83 6.03 11.73 -12.31
N ALA A 84 7.13 11.45 -13.02
CA ALA A 84 8.39 12.18 -12.92
C ALA A 84 8.48 13.40 -13.85
N GLU A 85 7.43 13.67 -14.65
CA GLU A 85 7.41 14.77 -15.60
C GLU A 85 7.56 16.12 -14.89
N VAL A 86 8.68 16.80 -15.17
CA VAL A 86 8.94 18.19 -14.80
C VAL A 86 8.87 19.00 -16.09
N THR A 87 7.82 19.79 -16.25
CA THR A 87 7.64 20.64 -17.44
C THR A 87 8.45 21.93 -17.30
N ALA A 88 8.99 22.43 -18.41
CA ALA A 88 9.76 23.67 -18.43
C ALA A 88 8.92 24.90 -18.06
N ASP A 89 7.61 24.84 -18.31
CA ASP A 89 6.66 25.93 -18.05
C ASP A 89 6.18 25.98 -16.59
N GLY A 90 6.71 25.12 -15.71
CA GLY A 90 6.29 25.02 -14.32
C GLY A 90 4.92 24.38 -14.12
N ASP A 91 4.34 23.74 -15.14
CA ASP A 91 3.07 23.03 -15.05
C ASP A 91 3.21 21.78 -14.17
N PRO A 92 2.46 21.66 -13.05
CA PRO A 92 2.61 20.55 -12.10
C PRO A 92 1.91 19.26 -12.57
N LYS A 93 2.09 18.84 -13.83
CA LYS A 93 1.49 17.61 -14.40
C LYS A 93 1.87 16.37 -13.60
N GLY A 94 3.16 16.13 -13.40
CA GLY A 94 3.67 14.99 -12.62
C GLY A 94 3.11 14.98 -11.20
N GLN A 95 3.05 16.15 -10.54
CA GLN A 95 2.46 16.27 -9.20
C GLN A 95 0.96 15.96 -9.18
N ARG A 96 0.19 16.41 -10.18
CA ARG A 96 -1.24 16.08 -10.31
C ARG A 96 -1.45 14.60 -10.57
N ALA A 97 -0.62 13.98 -11.41
CA ALA A 97 -0.66 12.55 -11.69
C ALA A 97 -0.34 11.73 -10.44
N LEU A 98 0.71 12.11 -9.68
CA LEU A 98 1.04 11.49 -8.40
C LEU A 98 -0.10 11.63 -7.39
N GLY A 99 -0.67 12.83 -7.26
CA GLY A 99 -1.84 13.05 -6.40
C GLY A 99 -3.03 12.18 -6.80
N LYS A 100 -3.26 11.97 -8.10
CA LYS A 100 -4.31 11.07 -8.60
C LYS A 100 -4.02 9.62 -8.25
N LEU A 101 -2.80 9.15 -8.43
CA LEU A 101 -2.38 7.80 -8.05
C LEU A 101 -2.59 7.55 -6.55
N LEU A 102 -2.09 8.44 -5.70
CA LEU A 102 -2.21 8.30 -4.25
C LEU A 102 -3.68 8.31 -3.79
N ARG A 103 -4.53 9.13 -4.41
CA ARG A 103 -5.98 9.10 -4.15
C ARG A 103 -6.61 7.77 -4.56
N ARG A 104 -6.24 7.23 -5.71
CA ARG A 104 -6.73 5.92 -6.19
C ARG A 104 -6.26 4.76 -5.31
N LEU A 105 -5.06 4.84 -4.73
CA LEU A 105 -4.58 3.84 -3.77
C LEU A 105 -5.28 3.94 -2.41
N ARG A 106 -5.64 5.15 -1.98
CA ARG A 106 -6.26 5.37 -0.67
C ARG A 106 -7.66 4.75 -0.55
N ALA A 107 -8.46 4.78 -1.61
CA ALA A 107 -9.83 4.25 -1.60
C ALA A 107 -9.90 2.74 -1.25
N PRO A 108 -9.26 1.83 -2.01
CA PRO A 108 -9.30 0.40 -1.71
C PRO A 108 -8.61 0.07 -0.38
N LEU A 109 -7.60 0.85 0.05
CA LEU A 109 -6.96 0.64 1.35
C LEU A 109 -7.85 1.04 2.53
N ALA A 110 -8.65 2.09 2.39
CA ALA A 110 -9.64 2.47 3.40
C ALA A 110 -10.74 1.41 3.51
N GLU A 111 -11.27 0.98 2.37
CA GLU A 111 -12.25 -0.11 2.32
C GLU A 111 -11.70 -1.43 2.85
N LEU A 112 -10.42 -1.72 2.60
CA LEU A 112 -9.75 -2.90 3.14
C LEU A 112 -9.68 -2.84 4.67
N SER A 113 -9.39 -1.67 5.24
CA SER A 113 -9.39 -1.48 6.69
C SER A 113 -10.77 -1.74 7.30
N GLU A 114 -11.83 -1.26 6.64
CA GLU A 114 -13.22 -1.53 7.05
C GLU A 114 -13.58 -3.02 6.91
N ALA A 115 -13.24 -3.64 5.79
CA ALA A 115 -13.50 -5.06 5.54
C ALA A 115 -12.81 -5.94 6.60
N LEU A 116 -11.52 -5.71 6.86
CA LEU A 116 -10.77 -6.40 7.92
C LEU A 116 -11.41 -6.17 9.30
N SER A 117 -11.82 -4.94 9.59
CA SER A 117 -12.48 -4.61 10.86
C SER A 117 -13.76 -5.41 11.05
N ASN A 118 -14.58 -5.54 10.00
CA ASN A 118 -15.84 -6.26 10.05
C ASN A 118 -15.69 -7.78 10.04
N SER A 119 -14.68 -8.32 9.35
CA SER A 119 -14.49 -9.78 9.24
C SER A 119 -13.69 -10.38 10.38
N HIS A 120 -12.79 -9.59 11.00
CA HIS A 120 -11.84 -10.10 11.98
C HIS A 120 -11.84 -9.36 13.33
N PHE A 121 -12.44 -8.17 13.43
CA PHE A 121 -12.39 -7.35 14.66
C PHE A 121 -13.76 -6.91 15.20
N SER A 122 -14.86 -7.05 14.45
CA SER A 122 -16.20 -6.67 14.92
C SER A 122 -16.86 -7.82 15.69
N HIS A 123 -16.74 -7.74 17.02
CA HIS A 123 -17.49 -8.48 18.06
C HIS A 123 -17.36 -10.02 18.13
N SER A 124 -16.89 -10.45 19.31
CA SER A 124 -17.10 -11.76 19.94
C SER A 124 -16.68 -13.02 19.16
N GLU A 125 -15.43 -13.44 19.38
CA GLU A 125 -15.18 -14.88 19.52
C GLU A 125 -16.23 -15.43 20.51
N LYS A 126 -17.20 -16.20 20.00
CA LYS A 126 -17.98 -17.08 20.87
C LYS A 126 -16.95 -17.95 21.59
N PRO A 127 -16.98 -18.05 22.94
CA PRO A 127 -16.10 -18.94 23.66
C PRO A 127 -16.18 -20.33 23.04
N ARG A 128 -15.09 -20.77 22.40
CA ARG A 128 -14.99 -22.16 21.97
C ARG A 128 -14.77 -22.99 23.22
N GLN A 129 -15.82 -23.70 23.63
CA GLN A 129 -15.75 -24.64 24.74
C GLN A 129 -14.71 -25.72 24.39
N LEU A 130 -13.59 -25.71 25.12
CA LEU A 130 -12.43 -26.60 24.92
C LEU A 130 -12.56 -27.95 25.65
N ILE A 131 -13.71 -28.23 26.25
CA ILE A 131 -13.93 -29.43 27.06
C ILE A 131 -15.25 -30.07 26.62
N GLU A 132 -15.16 -31.25 25.99
CA GLU A 132 -16.26 -32.20 25.96
C GLU A 132 -16.48 -32.69 27.39
N MET A 133 -17.67 -32.40 27.93
CA MET A 133 -18.06 -32.89 29.25
C MET A 133 -18.42 -34.38 29.09
N ILE A 134 -17.52 -35.24 29.56
CA ILE A 134 -17.76 -36.69 29.75
C ILE A 134 -18.65 -36.87 30.97
#